data_AF-A0A2I0XCA0-F1
#
_entry.id   AF-A0A2I0XCA0-F1
#
_cell.length_a   1.000
_cell.length_b   1.000
_cell.length_c   1.000
_cell.angle_alpha   90.00
_cell.angle_beta   90.00
_cell.angle_gamma   90.00
#
_symmetry.space_group_name_H-M   'P 1'
#
loop_
_entity.id
_entity.type
_entity.pdbx_description
1 polymer ?
#
loop_
_entity_poly.entity_id
_entity_poly.type
_entity_poly.pdbx_seq_one_letter_code
_entity_poly.pdbx_strand_id
1 'polypeptide(L)'
;MAGVMRNLADIQSYPADEISYKKQFHECLGSALAAMGPEKFLCLLPLNLDAEDVTDWNVWVLPILKQYTVGAELHFFSQYILDMVSLLKQKSLKLERDGRIFSARNIEGLIYSLWSLFPSFCNYPVDANTSFKEIQYILCNTLRQESELHGIICSGLQILIQQNKSASQERFAMSDEELSFPVRKAKEIYTANFARENLNILGSSSKFLSVLSEVFLEAPNDSGGCLQSTIHLFASISDRATVKKIFRKNMIELLKVTKKVIKLKESKESSSMQVDNLPDEASLTRARALRLELAAMLVSGLDEEEIDLLFSATKPALQDEEGLMQKKAYKILSIILKESNGFLSNKLDELLQLIITATASCHFSAKRHRLDCLYYVIVHISKVGLLFKVLLGF
;
A
#
# COMPACT_ATOMS: atom_id res chain seq x y z
N MET A 1 -24.35 -10.38 29.49
CA MET A 1 -23.15 -9.76 28.85
C MET A 1 -23.10 -8.25 29.01
N ALA A 2 -24.16 -7.49 28.70
CA ALA A 2 -24.15 -6.02 28.79
C ALA A 2 -23.77 -5.44 30.17
N GLY A 3 -24.29 -6.01 31.28
CA GLY A 3 -23.94 -5.57 32.64
C GLY A 3 -22.49 -5.89 33.04
N VAL A 4 -21.95 -7.01 32.56
CA VAL A 4 -20.55 -7.38 32.80
C VAL A 4 -19.61 -6.43 32.07
N MET A 5 -19.93 -6.04 30.83
CA MET A 5 -19.13 -5.08 30.06
C MET A 5 -19.09 -3.69 30.68
N ARG A 6 -20.22 -3.20 31.20
CA ARG A 6 -20.25 -1.92 31.92
C ARG A 6 -19.43 -1.96 33.20
N ASN A 7 -19.62 -2.99 34.03
CA ASN A 7 -18.81 -3.17 35.23
C ASN A 7 -17.32 -3.31 34.93
N LEU A 8 -16.95 -3.95 33.81
CA LEU A 8 -15.57 -4.04 33.36
C LEU A 8 -15.03 -2.67 32.93
N ALA A 9 -15.79 -1.87 32.21
CA ALA A 9 -15.40 -0.50 31.87
C ALA A 9 -15.16 0.37 33.12
N ASP A 10 -16.00 0.22 34.16
CA ASP A 10 -15.84 0.92 35.43
C ASP A 10 -14.53 0.52 36.15
N ILE A 11 -14.09 -0.73 36.01
CA ILE A 11 -12.79 -1.21 36.56
C ILE A 11 -11.59 -0.50 35.92
N GLN A 12 -11.72 0.02 34.69
CA GLN A 12 -10.64 0.75 34.02
C GLN A 12 -10.42 2.17 34.59
N SER A 13 -11.39 2.69 35.36
CA SER A 13 -11.27 3.98 36.06
C SER A 13 -10.39 3.92 37.32
N TYR A 14 -9.99 2.72 37.75
CA TYR A 14 -9.13 2.51 38.91
C TYR A 14 -7.67 2.90 38.62
N PRO A 15 -6.91 3.36 39.64
CA PRO A 15 -5.50 3.75 39.49
C PRO A 15 -4.65 2.62 38.88
N ALA A 16 -3.71 2.97 37.99
CA ALA A 16 -2.88 2.02 37.24
C ALA A 16 -2.08 1.05 38.14
N ASP A 17 -1.81 1.45 39.38
CA ASP A 17 -1.07 0.69 40.39
C ASP A 17 -1.88 -0.47 41.01
N GLU A 18 -3.20 -0.51 40.80
CA GLU A 18 -4.10 -1.56 41.33
C GLU A 18 -4.46 -2.63 40.27
N ILE A 19 -4.23 -2.37 38.98
CA ILE A 19 -4.64 -3.27 37.88
C ILE A 19 -3.48 -4.22 37.51
N SER A 20 -3.23 -5.21 38.37
CA SER A 20 -2.22 -6.26 38.13
C SER A 20 -2.48 -7.12 36.88
N TYR A 21 -3.69 -7.06 36.28
CA TYR A 21 -4.13 -7.92 35.17
C TYR A 21 -4.62 -7.15 33.93
N LYS A 22 -4.08 -5.95 33.68
CA LYS A 22 -4.55 -5.08 32.57
C LYS A 22 -4.49 -5.76 31.20
N LYS A 23 -3.46 -6.57 30.95
CA LYS A 23 -3.33 -7.33 29.70
C LYS A 23 -4.48 -8.33 29.51
N GLN A 24 -4.75 -9.15 30.53
CA GLN A 24 -5.81 -10.16 30.51
C GLN A 24 -7.19 -9.51 30.40
N PHE A 25 -7.36 -8.34 31.01
CA PHE A 25 -8.56 -7.53 30.87
C PHE A 25 -8.77 -7.06 29.42
N HIS A 26 -7.74 -6.49 28.78
CA HIS A 26 -7.80 -6.11 27.36
C HIS A 26 -8.06 -7.31 26.44
N GLU A 27 -7.47 -8.47 26.72
CA GLU A 27 -7.71 -9.73 25.97
C GLU A 27 -9.16 -10.23 26.13
N CYS A 28 -9.75 -10.11 27.32
CA CYS A 28 -11.14 -10.46 27.57
C CYS A 28 -12.10 -9.56 26.78
N LEU A 29 -11.92 -8.23 26.87
CA LEU A 29 -12.69 -7.28 26.09
C LEU A 29 -12.48 -7.47 24.58
N GLY A 30 -11.25 -7.73 24.16
CA GLY A 30 -10.90 -8.02 22.78
C GLY A 30 -11.60 -9.27 22.24
N SER A 31 -11.64 -10.34 23.03
CA SER A 31 -12.35 -11.58 22.67
C SER A 31 -13.84 -11.33 22.50
N ALA A 32 -14.43 -10.51 23.36
CA ALA A 32 -15.84 -10.18 23.27
C ALA A 32 -16.15 -9.26 22.08
N LEU A 33 -15.33 -8.23 21.84
CA LEU A 33 -15.38 -7.39 20.65
C LEU A 33 -15.36 -8.25 19.39
N ALA A 34 -14.41 -9.17 19.30
CA ALA A 34 -14.27 -10.02 18.12
C ALA A 34 -15.43 -11.01 17.92
N ALA A 35 -16.12 -11.39 19.00
CA ALA A 35 -17.31 -12.24 18.93
C ALA A 35 -18.58 -11.48 18.51
N MET A 36 -18.77 -10.24 18.99
CA MET A 36 -19.99 -9.46 18.77
C MET A 36 -19.92 -8.42 17.64
N GLY A 37 -18.72 -8.01 17.24
CA GLY A 37 -18.48 -6.95 16.27
C GLY A 37 -18.36 -5.55 16.91
N PRO A 38 -17.67 -4.60 16.24
CA PRO A 38 -17.40 -3.27 16.80
C PRO A 38 -18.65 -2.42 17.02
N GLU A 39 -19.69 -2.58 16.21
CA GLU A 39 -20.95 -1.83 16.36
C GLU A 39 -21.61 -2.14 17.72
N LYS A 40 -21.93 -3.42 17.97
CA LYS A 40 -22.54 -3.85 19.23
C LYS A 40 -21.65 -3.56 20.43
N PHE A 41 -20.33 -3.69 20.26
CA PHE A 41 -19.36 -3.38 21.30
C PHE A 41 -19.41 -1.90 21.68
N LEU A 42 -19.39 -0.99 20.70
CA LEU A 42 -19.42 0.46 20.92
C LEU A 42 -20.79 0.96 21.39
N CYS A 43 -21.89 0.24 21.12
CA CYS A 43 -23.18 0.51 21.77
C CYS A 43 -23.15 0.23 23.28
N LEU A 44 -22.35 -0.76 23.73
CA LEU A 44 -22.21 -1.10 25.14
C LEU A 44 -21.15 -0.24 25.84
N LEU A 45 -20.09 0.11 25.12
CA LEU A 45 -18.97 0.91 25.60
C LEU A 45 -18.66 2.04 24.60
N PRO A 46 -19.44 3.13 24.61
CA PRO A 46 -19.26 4.25 23.69
C PRO A 46 -17.96 5.00 23.97
N LEU A 47 -17.39 5.60 22.92
CA LEU A 47 -16.15 6.40 23.05
C LEU A 47 -16.40 7.76 23.73
N ASN A 48 -17.64 8.27 23.70
CA ASN A 48 -18.07 9.54 24.28
C ASN A 48 -17.25 10.77 23.82
N LEU A 49 -16.79 10.78 22.56
CA LEU A 49 -15.91 11.84 22.04
C LEU A 49 -16.63 13.18 21.78
N ASP A 50 -17.95 13.17 21.89
CA ASP A 50 -18.84 14.32 21.87
C ASP A 50 -18.99 15.00 23.25
N ALA A 51 -18.55 14.35 24.33
CA ALA A 51 -18.58 14.93 25.66
C ALA A 51 -17.73 16.22 25.77
N GLU A 52 -18.20 17.16 26.59
CA GLU A 52 -17.52 18.43 26.83
C GLU A 52 -16.17 18.22 27.53
N ASP A 53 -16.15 17.35 28.56
CA ASP A 53 -14.94 16.96 29.26
C ASP A 53 -14.22 15.82 28.52
N VAL A 54 -12.92 16.02 28.30
CA VAL A 54 -12.03 15.04 27.66
C VAL A 54 -11.73 13.87 28.60
N THR A 55 -11.92 14.04 29.91
CA THR A 55 -11.74 12.97 30.90
C THR A 55 -12.81 11.86 30.79
N ASP A 56 -13.98 12.19 30.23
CA ASP A 56 -15.07 11.24 29.98
C ASP A 56 -14.87 10.39 28.71
N TRP A 57 -13.80 10.67 27.95
CA TRP A 57 -13.54 9.99 26.69
C TRP A 57 -12.90 8.63 26.92
N ASN A 58 -13.54 7.58 26.41
CA ASN A 58 -13.05 6.21 26.50
C ASN A 58 -11.95 5.90 25.46
N VAL A 59 -10.92 6.76 25.36
CA VAL A 59 -9.81 6.64 24.39
C VAL A 59 -9.02 5.35 24.56
N TRP A 60 -8.98 4.80 25.78
CA TRP A 60 -8.34 3.53 26.11
C TRP A 60 -8.94 2.31 25.38
N VAL A 61 -10.14 2.46 24.80
CA VAL A 61 -10.81 1.44 23.99
C VAL A 61 -10.18 1.34 22.59
N LEU A 62 -9.57 2.41 22.07
CA LEU A 62 -9.02 2.44 20.71
C LEU A 62 -7.96 1.35 20.45
N PRO A 63 -6.99 1.09 21.35
CA PRO A 63 -6.06 -0.04 21.18
C PRO A 63 -6.76 -1.40 21.10
N ILE A 64 -7.86 -1.60 21.84
CA ILE A 64 -8.63 -2.86 21.81
C ILE A 64 -9.35 -2.99 20.47
N LEU A 65 -10.02 -1.92 20.01
CA LEU A 65 -10.63 -1.87 18.67
C LEU A 65 -9.59 -2.16 17.59
N LYS A 66 -8.42 -1.54 17.67
CA LYS A 66 -7.34 -1.73 16.70
C LYS A 66 -6.84 -3.17 16.66
N GLN A 67 -6.67 -3.81 17.80
CA GLN A 67 -6.05 -5.13 17.87
C GLN A 67 -7.02 -6.28 17.56
N TYR A 68 -8.29 -6.16 17.96
CA TYR A 68 -9.22 -7.29 17.97
C TYR A 68 -10.39 -7.17 16.98
N THR A 69 -10.49 -6.07 16.22
CA THR A 69 -11.51 -5.96 15.16
C THR A 69 -11.17 -6.87 13.98
N VAL A 70 -12.10 -7.77 13.67
CA VAL A 70 -12.07 -8.70 12.53
C VAL A 70 -13.52 -8.91 12.10
N GLY A 71 -13.80 -8.99 10.80
CA GLY A 71 -15.17 -9.29 10.35
C GLY A 71 -16.15 -8.12 10.55
N ALA A 72 -15.65 -6.88 10.58
CA ALA A 72 -16.46 -5.70 10.78
C ALA A 72 -17.12 -5.20 9.48
N GLU A 73 -18.07 -4.30 9.61
CA GLU A 73 -18.63 -3.58 8.46
C GLU A 73 -17.77 -2.33 8.16
N LEU A 74 -17.34 -2.19 6.90
CA LEU A 74 -16.71 -0.96 6.41
C LEU A 74 -17.70 0.20 6.44
N HIS A 75 -18.99 -0.06 6.24
CA HIS A 75 -20.02 0.96 6.39
C HIS A 75 -20.02 1.58 7.79
N PHE A 76 -19.88 0.75 8.84
CA PHE A 76 -19.77 1.25 10.22
C PHE A 76 -18.54 2.15 10.41
N PHE A 77 -17.39 1.81 9.82
CA PHE A 77 -16.24 2.71 9.83
C PHE A 77 -16.55 4.04 9.13
N SER A 78 -17.20 3.97 7.96
CA SER A 78 -17.51 5.15 7.16
C SER A 78 -18.53 6.08 7.82
N GLN A 79 -19.55 5.55 8.48
CA GLN A 79 -20.59 6.35 9.13
C GLN A 79 -20.16 6.76 10.54
N TYR A 80 -19.79 5.82 11.39
CA TYR A 80 -19.57 6.13 12.80
C TYR A 80 -18.17 6.71 13.07
N ILE A 81 -17.11 6.04 12.60
CA ILE A 81 -15.73 6.44 12.92
C ILE A 81 -15.35 7.73 12.18
N LEU A 82 -15.68 7.87 10.90
CA LEU A 82 -15.33 9.06 10.13
C LEU A 82 -16.18 10.29 10.48
N ASP A 83 -17.42 10.13 10.96
CA ASP A 83 -18.20 11.24 11.49
C ASP A 83 -17.56 11.80 12.77
N MET A 84 -17.08 10.91 13.66
CA MET A 84 -16.30 11.34 14.83
C MET A 84 -15.01 12.06 14.43
N VAL A 85 -14.29 11.56 13.42
CA VAL A 85 -13.12 12.26 12.87
C VAL A 85 -13.49 13.66 12.38
N SER A 86 -14.61 13.81 11.69
CA SER A 86 -15.09 15.09 11.17
C SER A 86 -15.44 16.07 12.29
N LEU A 87 -16.13 15.59 13.34
CA LEU A 87 -16.43 16.37 14.54
C LEU A 87 -15.15 16.84 15.25
N LEU A 88 -14.20 15.93 15.45
CA LEU A 88 -12.93 16.24 16.09
C LEU A 88 -12.08 17.21 15.27
N LYS A 89 -12.09 17.11 13.94
CA LYS A 89 -11.41 18.09 13.07
C LYS A 89 -11.98 19.50 13.28
N GLN A 90 -13.29 19.64 13.37
CA GLN A 90 -13.93 20.93 13.68
C GLN A 90 -13.56 21.43 15.08
N LYS A 91 -13.55 20.55 16.08
CA LYS A 91 -13.16 20.89 17.46
C LYS A 91 -11.69 21.32 17.54
N SER A 92 -10.78 20.65 16.82
CA SER A 92 -9.36 21.01 16.74
C SER A 92 -9.18 22.41 16.15
N LEU A 93 -9.79 22.68 14.99
CA LEU A 93 -9.70 24.00 14.33
C LEU A 93 -10.24 25.13 15.20
N LYS A 94 -11.30 24.88 15.98
CA LYS A 94 -11.82 25.87 16.94
C LYS A 94 -10.80 26.16 18.05
N LEU A 95 -10.21 25.12 18.64
CA LEU A 95 -9.19 25.27 19.68
C LEU A 95 -7.94 26.00 19.18
N GLU A 96 -7.52 25.76 17.94
CA GLU A 96 -6.41 26.51 17.33
C GLU A 96 -6.73 28.01 17.20
N ARG A 97 -7.94 28.36 16.75
CA ARG A 97 -8.40 29.75 16.64
C ARG A 97 -8.48 30.44 18.01
N ASP A 98 -8.84 29.69 19.05
CA ASP A 98 -8.91 30.15 20.43
C ASP A 98 -7.51 30.22 21.10
N GLY A 99 -6.42 29.95 20.38
CA GLY A 99 -5.04 29.98 20.89
C GLY A 99 -4.66 28.75 21.74
N ARG A 100 -5.54 27.75 21.84
CA ARG A 100 -5.35 26.52 22.63
C ARG A 100 -4.64 25.43 21.83
N ILE A 101 -3.45 25.74 21.34
CA ILE A 101 -2.66 24.88 20.43
C ILE A 101 -2.40 23.48 21.03
N PHE A 102 -2.07 23.38 22.32
CA PHE A 102 -1.82 22.08 22.96
C PHE A 102 -3.06 21.18 22.95
N SER A 103 -4.23 21.74 23.26
CA SER A 103 -5.49 21.00 23.24
C SER A 103 -5.87 20.59 21.81
N ALA A 104 -5.61 21.44 20.82
CA ALA A 104 -5.81 21.10 19.41
C ALA A 104 -4.93 19.91 18.98
N ARG A 105 -3.63 19.94 19.30
CA ARG A 105 -2.69 18.83 19.01
C ARG A 105 -3.08 17.50 19.65
N ASN A 106 -3.63 17.54 20.87
CA ASN A 106 -4.15 16.32 21.51
C ASN A 106 -5.33 15.73 20.72
N ILE A 107 -6.20 16.58 20.17
CA ILE A 107 -7.30 16.14 19.30
C ILE A 107 -6.77 15.60 17.98
N GLU A 108 -5.73 16.21 17.38
CA GLU A 108 -5.06 15.67 16.19
C GLU A 108 -4.50 14.27 16.42
N GLY A 109 -3.86 14.03 17.58
CA GLY A 109 -3.40 12.70 17.98
C GLY A 109 -4.55 11.68 18.10
N LEU A 110 -5.72 12.12 18.55
CA LEU A 110 -6.92 11.29 18.59
C LEU A 110 -7.49 11.00 17.20
N ILE A 111 -7.53 12.00 16.31
CA ILE A 111 -7.92 11.83 14.91
C ILE A 111 -7.05 10.78 14.24
N TYR A 112 -5.73 10.87 14.42
CA TYR A 112 -4.79 9.87 13.92
C TYR A 112 -5.08 8.48 14.51
N SER A 113 -5.38 8.40 15.81
CA SER A 113 -5.71 7.14 16.50
C SER A 113 -6.98 6.49 15.94
N LEU A 114 -8.02 7.27 15.64
CA LEU A 114 -9.25 6.80 14.99
C LEU A 114 -8.98 6.30 13.56
N TRP A 115 -8.22 7.05 12.75
CA TRP A 115 -7.79 6.58 11.43
C TRP A 115 -7.01 5.28 11.53
N SER A 116 -6.19 5.11 12.56
CA SER A 116 -5.38 3.91 12.76
C SER A 116 -6.19 2.63 13.00
N LEU A 117 -7.51 2.73 13.17
CA LEU A 117 -8.44 1.60 13.18
C LEU A 117 -8.75 1.06 11.77
N PHE A 118 -8.59 1.88 10.73
CA PHE A 118 -8.95 1.52 9.35
C PHE A 118 -8.38 0.18 8.88
N PRO A 119 -7.08 -0.16 9.12
CA PRO A 119 -6.55 -1.46 8.73
C PRO A 119 -7.27 -2.64 9.38
N SER A 120 -7.71 -2.49 10.63
CA SER A 120 -8.44 -3.52 11.36
C SER A 120 -9.87 -3.68 10.84
N PHE A 121 -10.50 -2.59 10.41
CA PHE A 121 -11.78 -2.64 9.69
C PHE A 121 -11.64 -3.25 8.28
N CYS A 122 -10.45 -3.18 7.67
CA CYS A 122 -10.14 -3.88 6.42
C CYS A 122 -9.83 -5.38 6.61
N ASN A 123 -9.73 -5.87 7.85
CA ASN A 123 -9.47 -7.28 8.16
C ASN A 123 -10.75 -8.10 8.06
N TYR A 124 -10.90 -8.81 6.94
CA TYR A 124 -12.08 -9.59 6.55
C TYR A 124 -13.44 -8.87 6.68
N PRO A 125 -13.64 -7.63 6.19
CA PRO A 125 -14.94 -6.97 6.27
C PRO A 125 -16.04 -7.75 5.54
N VAL A 126 -17.25 -7.69 6.08
CA VAL A 126 -18.39 -8.48 5.62
C VAL A 126 -19.17 -7.83 4.47
N ASP A 127 -18.93 -6.54 4.21
CA ASP A 127 -19.70 -5.67 3.31
C ASP A 127 -18.80 -4.89 2.32
N ALA A 128 -17.59 -5.39 2.05
CA ALA A 128 -16.63 -4.67 1.21
C ALA A 128 -17.14 -4.39 -0.22
N ASN A 129 -17.91 -5.30 -0.79
CA ASN A 129 -18.53 -5.13 -2.11
C ASN A 129 -19.53 -3.95 -2.14
N THR A 130 -20.32 -3.75 -1.09
CA THR A 130 -21.30 -2.67 -1.04
C THR A 130 -20.69 -1.34 -0.59
N SER A 131 -19.88 -1.39 0.48
CA SER A 131 -19.51 -0.19 1.25
C SER A 131 -18.21 0.47 0.78
N PHE A 132 -17.34 -0.26 0.05
CA PHE A 132 -16.08 0.31 -0.40
C PHE A 132 -16.27 1.52 -1.34
N LYS A 133 -17.31 1.50 -2.18
CA LYS A 133 -17.60 2.61 -3.11
C LYS A 133 -17.91 3.92 -2.37
N GLU A 134 -18.57 3.84 -1.21
CA GLU A 134 -18.95 5.01 -0.40
C GLU A 134 -17.70 5.65 0.21
N ILE A 135 -16.87 4.84 0.86
CA ILE A 135 -15.66 5.32 1.54
C ILE A 135 -14.55 5.71 0.54
N GLN A 136 -14.61 5.21 -0.71
CA GLN A 136 -13.63 5.46 -1.75
C GLN A 136 -13.33 6.95 -1.95
N TYR A 137 -14.36 7.79 -1.98
CA TYR A 137 -14.21 9.23 -2.17
C TYR A 137 -13.42 9.86 -1.04
N ILE A 138 -13.74 9.48 0.20
CA ILE A 138 -13.09 9.99 1.41
C ILE A 138 -11.62 9.58 1.41
N LEU A 139 -11.31 8.30 1.16
CA LEU A 139 -9.94 7.79 1.09
C LEU A 139 -9.11 8.52 0.02
N CYS A 140 -9.68 8.73 -1.17
CA CYS A 140 -8.99 9.46 -2.24
C CYS A 140 -8.70 10.91 -1.87
N ASN A 141 -9.62 11.58 -1.18
CA ASN A 141 -9.43 12.95 -0.74
C ASN A 141 -8.37 13.04 0.36
N THR A 142 -8.45 12.16 1.36
CA THR A 142 -7.49 12.07 2.46
C THR A 142 -6.08 11.74 1.95
N LEU A 143 -5.93 10.83 1.00
CA LEU A 143 -4.62 10.53 0.37
C LEU A 143 -3.96 11.76 -0.27
N ARG A 144 -4.73 12.71 -0.79
CA ARG A 144 -4.19 13.93 -1.41
C ARG A 144 -3.82 15.01 -0.39
N GLN A 145 -4.53 15.04 0.73
CA GLN A 145 -4.47 16.14 1.69
C GLN A 145 -3.60 15.83 2.91
N GLU A 146 -3.56 14.57 3.36
CA GLU A 146 -3.02 14.16 4.66
C GLU A 146 -1.93 13.09 4.48
N SER A 147 -0.67 13.53 4.30
CA SER A 147 0.46 12.63 4.02
C SER A 147 0.83 11.71 5.19
N GLU A 148 0.59 12.13 6.42
CA GLU A 148 0.73 11.31 7.63
C GLU A 148 -0.17 10.06 7.64
N LEU A 149 -1.29 10.08 6.92
CA LEU A 149 -2.25 8.98 6.87
C LEU A 149 -1.96 7.98 5.75
N HIS A 150 -0.98 8.25 4.87
CA HIS A 150 -0.63 7.36 3.77
C HIS A 150 -0.33 5.94 4.24
N GLY A 151 0.46 5.78 5.30
CA GLY A 151 0.81 4.47 5.85
C GLY A 151 -0.41 3.69 6.35
N ILE A 152 -1.33 4.37 7.04
CA ILE A 152 -2.58 3.77 7.57
C ILE A 152 -3.48 3.32 6.42
N ILE A 153 -3.75 4.22 5.47
CA ILE A 153 -4.65 3.94 4.35
C ILE A 153 -4.07 2.81 3.48
N CYS A 154 -2.79 2.89 3.13
CA CYS A 154 -2.09 1.85 2.37
C CYS A 154 -2.13 0.49 3.09
N SER A 155 -1.90 0.46 4.40
CA SER A 155 -1.95 -0.78 5.18
C SER A 155 -3.33 -1.45 5.11
N GLY A 156 -4.42 -0.70 5.30
CA GLY A 156 -5.77 -1.25 5.20
C GLY A 156 -6.11 -1.76 3.79
N LEU A 157 -5.74 -1.00 2.76
CA LEU A 157 -5.96 -1.42 1.37
C LEU A 157 -5.15 -2.67 1.01
N GLN A 158 -3.91 -2.78 1.50
CA GLN A 158 -3.08 -3.96 1.29
C GLN A 158 -3.70 -5.20 1.93
N ILE A 159 -4.17 -5.10 3.19
CA ILE A 159 -4.88 -6.19 3.88
C ILE A 159 -6.09 -6.63 3.03
N LEU A 160 -6.92 -5.66 2.63
CA LEU A 160 -8.15 -5.93 1.87
C LEU A 160 -7.86 -6.64 0.54
N ILE A 161 -6.87 -6.19 -0.23
CA ILE A 161 -6.55 -6.81 -1.52
C ILE A 161 -5.89 -8.19 -1.32
N GLN A 162 -4.93 -8.30 -0.40
CA GLN A 162 -4.17 -9.54 -0.20
C GLN A 162 -5.06 -10.67 0.32
N GLN A 163 -5.94 -10.42 1.29
CA GLN A 163 -6.83 -11.45 1.82
C GLN A 163 -7.82 -11.94 0.76
N ASN A 164 -8.39 -11.02 -0.04
CA ASN A 164 -9.30 -11.39 -1.13
C ASN A 164 -8.56 -12.15 -2.25
N LYS A 165 -7.31 -11.78 -2.57
CA LYS A 165 -6.49 -12.56 -3.51
C LYS A 165 -6.25 -13.97 -3.01
N SER A 166 -5.80 -14.13 -1.77
CA SER A 166 -5.56 -15.44 -1.15
C SER A 166 -6.83 -16.30 -1.17
N ALA A 167 -7.99 -15.69 -0.88
CA ALA A 167 -9.29 -16.35 -0.95
C ALA A 167 -9.73 -16.75 -2.35
N SER A 168 -9.49 -15.89 -3.34
CA SER A 168 -9.88 -16.17 -4.73
C SER A 168 -9.05 -17.26 -5.40
N GLN A 169 -7.81 -17.48 -4.94
CA GLN A 169 -6.85 -18.40 -5.55
C GLN A 169 -6.81 -19.78 -4.86
N GLU A 170 -7.66 -20.03 -3.86
CA GLU A 170 -7.68 -21.25 -3.04
C GLU A 170 -6.30 -21.63 -2.45
N ARG A 171 -5.36 -20.67 -2.38
CA ARG A 171 -4.03 -20.87 -1.77
C ARG A 171 -4.06 -20.82 -0.23
N PHE A 172 -5.23 -21.02 0.36
CA PHE A 172 -5.39 -21.09 1.82
C PHE A 172 -4.95 -22.46 2.34
N ALA A 173 -3.64 -22.69 2.34
CA ALA A 173 -3.04 -23.79 3.09
C ALA A 173 -2.15 -23.18 4.19
N MET A 174 -2.74 -22.40 5.09
CA MET A 174 -2.23 -22.32 6.46
C MET A 174 -3.07 -23.33 7.25
N SER A 175 -2.45 -24.17 8.08
CA SER A 175 -3.23 -25.05 8.97
C SER A 175 -4.15 -24.18 9.81
N ASP A 176 -5.46 -24.42 9.73
CA ASP A 176 -6.46 -23.60 10.43
C ASP A 176 -6.22 -23.57 11.95
N GLU A 177 -5.48 -24.55 12.48
CA GLU A 177 -5.10 -24.74 13.88
C GLU A 177 -4.42 -23.54 14.54
N GLU A 178 -3.70 -22.69 13.80
CA GLU A 178 -3.00 -21.50 14.35
C GLU A 178 -3.85 -20.20 14.33
N LEU A 179 -5.01 -20.20 13.67
CA LEU A 179 -5.84 -18.99 13.53
C LEU A 179 -6.76 -18.75 14.74
N SER A 180 -6.94 -17.49 15.12
CA SER A 180 -7.90 -17.12 16.16
C SER A 180 -9.35 -17.40 15.71
N PHE A 181 -10.23 -17.75 16.66
CA PHE A 181 -11.64 -18.04 16.38
C PHE A 181 -12.36 -16.96 15.55
N PRO A 182 -12.19 -15.64 15.83
CA PRO A 182 -12.83 -14.59 15.03
C PRO A 182 -12.36 -14.57 13.57
N VAL A 183 -11.07 -14.83 13.33
CA VAL A 183 -10.51 -14.91 11.98
C VAL A 183 -11.08 -16.12 11.25
N ARG A 184 -11.20 -17.29 11.90
CA ARG A 184 -11.83 -18.47 11.29
C ARG A 184 -13.26 -18.17 10.87
N LYS A 185 -14.06 -17.59 11.76
CA LYS A 185 -15.45 -17.20 11.47
C LYS A 185 -15.55 -16.19 10.32
N ALA A 186 -14.68 -15.19 10.28
CA ALA A 186 -14.70 -14.21 9.19
C ALA A 186 -14.28 -14.84 7.85
N LYS A 187 -13.35 -15.80 7.85
CA LYS A 187 -12.92 -16.53 6.66
C LYS A 187 -14.02 -17.41 6.05
N GLU A 188 -14.99 -17.89 6.84
CA GLU A 188 -16.14 -18.64 6.32
C GLU A 188 -16.96 -17.82 5.29
N ILE A 189 -16.99 -16.50 5.44
CA ILE A 189 -17.69 -15.58 4.51
C ILE A 189 -16.85 -15.37 3.23
N TYR A 190 -15.53 -15.45 3.32
CA TYR A 190 -14.57 -15.19 2.24
C TYR A 190 -14.43 -16.38 1.28
N THR A 191 -15.55 -16.83 0.73
CA THR A 191 -15.58 -17.79 -0.38
C THR A 191 -14.85 -17.23 -1.61
N ALA A 192 -14.38 -18.10 -2.51
CA ALA A 192 -13.72 -17.67 -3.74
C ALA A 192 -14.58 -16.70 -4.59
N ASN A 193 -15.91 -16.86 -4.57
CA ASN A 193 -16.83 -15.98 -5.28
C ASN A 193 -16.95 -14.61 -4.63
N PHE A 194 -17.18 -14.56 -3.31
CA PHE A 194 -17.24 -13.29 -2.57
C PHE A 194 -15.94 -12.51 -2.71
N ALA A 195 -14.80 -13.21 -2.62
CA ALA A 195 -13.50 -12.61 -2.79
C ALA A 195 -13.28 -12.02 -4.19
N ARG A 196 -13.73 -12.74 -5.25
CA ARG A 196 -13.65 -12.24 -6.63
C ARG A 196 -14.53 -11.02 -6.85
N GLU A 197 -15.72 -10.98 -6.25
CA GLU A 197 -16.62 -9.83 -6.31
C GLU A 197 -16.00 -8.59 -5.64
N ASN A 198 -15.43 -8.76 -4.44
CA ASN A 198 -14.68 -7.69 -3.75
C ASN A 198 -13.54 -7.16 -4.62
N LEU A 199 -12.69 -8.05 -5.17
CA LEU A 199 -11.58 -7.65 -6.04
C LEU A 199 -12.06 -6.90 -7.29
N ASN A 200 -13.17 -7.35 -7.90
CA ASN A 200 -13.74 -6.68 -9.06
C ASN A 200 -14.16 -5.23 -8.72
N ILE A 201 -14.81 -5.03 -7.56
CA ILE A 201 -15.28 -3.71 -7.12
C ILE A 201 -14.10 -2.78 -6.78
N LEU A 202 -13.08 -3.31 -6.11
CA LEU A 202 -11.84 -2.60 -5.83
C LEU A 202 -11.10 -2.22 -7.12
N GLY A 203 -11.01 -3.15 -8.08
CA GLY A 203 -10.30 -3.01 -9.36
C GLY A 203 -11.00 -2.12 -10.38
N SER A 204 -12.34 -2.09 -10.36
CA SER A 204 -13.16 -1.23 -11.25
C SER A 204 -12.94 0.26 -11.00
N SER A 205 -12.38 0.63 -9.84
CA SER A 205 -12.13 2.01 -9.47
C SER A 205 -10.83 2.53 -10.10
N SER A 206 -10.93 3.04 -11.32
CA SER A 206 -9.81 3.69 -12.03
C SER A 206 -9.27 4.94 -11.32
N LYS A 207 -10.09 5.58 -10.49
CA LYS A 207 -9.74 6.77 -9.70
C LYS A 207 -8.68 6.45 -8.64
N PHE A 208 -8.75 5.31 -7.98
CA PHE A 208 -7.85 4.97 -6.86
C PHE A 208 -6.40 4.81 -7.32
N LEU A 209 -6.19 4.01 -8.37
CA LEU A 209 -4.86 3.81 -8.95
C LEU A 209 -4.27 5.13 -9.48
N SER A 210 -5.12 5.99 -10.06
CA SER A 210 -4.70 7.33 -10.52
C SER A 210 -4.28 8.23 -9.36
N VAL A 211 -5.07 8.29 -8.29
CA VAL A 211 -4.76 9.09 -7.08
C VAL A 211 -3.47 8.60 -6.42
N LEU A 212 -3.33 7.28 -6.19
CA LEU A 212 -2.11 6.72 -5.60
C LEU A 212 -0.87 7.04 -6.45
N SER A 213 -0.99 6.92 -7.77
CA SER A 213 0.10 7.24 -8.70
C SER A 213 0.49 8.72 -8.64
N GLU A 214 -0.48 9.62 -8.52
CA GLU A 214 -0.26 11.06 -8.41
C GLU A 214 0.40 11.42 -7.08
N VAL A 215 -0.17 10.94 -5.97
CA VAL A 215 0.36 11.13 -4.61
C VAL A 215 1.81 10.63 -4.51
N PHE A 216 2.12 9.47 -5.12
CA PHE A 216 3.48 8.95 -5.17
C PHE A 216 4.45 9.86 -5.93
N LEU A 217 4.00 10.52 -7.00
CA LEU A 217 4.84 11.43 -7.77
C LEU A 217 5.04 12.79 -7.08
N GLU A 218 4.09 13.22 -6.24
CA GLU A 218 4.13 14.49 -5.51
C GLU A 218 4.89 14.38 -4.17
N ALA A 219 4.77 13.25 -3.48
CA ALA A 219 5.37 12.99 -2.17
C ALA A 219 6.25 11.72 -2.21
N PRO A 220 7.48 11.81 -2.76
CA PRO A 220 8.32 10.63 -3.01
C PRO A 220 8.92 9.98 -1.76
N ASN A 221 8.78 10.63 -0.60
CA ASN A 221 9.24 10.09 0.69
C ASN A 221 8.23 9.04 1.20
N ASP A 222 8.06 7.96 0.45
CA ASP A 222 7.27 6.79 0.84
C ASP A 222 8.04 6.01 1.92
N SER A 223 7.97 6.51 3.15
CA SER A 223 8.56 5.88 4.33
C SER A 223 8.06 4.44 4.47
N GLY A 224 8.92 3.49 4.12
CA GLY A 224 8.61 2.05 4.21
C GLY A 224 7.99 1.42 2.95
N GLY A 225 7.85 2.13 1.83
CA GLY A 225 7.39 1.53 0.56
C GLY A 225 5.90 1.15 0.54
N CYS A 226 5.08 1.82 1.37
CA CYS A 226 3.67 1.51 1.54
C CYS A 226 2.83 1.93 0.33
N LEU A 227 3.07 3.12 -0.23
CA LEU A 227 2.45 3.53 -1.49
C LEU A 227 2.88 2.59 -2.61
N GLN A 228 4.16 2.22 -2.64
CA GLN A 228 4.67 1.36 -3.71
C GLN A 228 3.97 0.02 -3.77
N SER A 229 3.88 -0.64 -2.61
CA SER A 229 3.22 -1.93 -2.47
C SER A 229 1.73 -1.85 -2.79
N THR A 230 1.08 -0.75 -2.40
CA THR A 230 -0.35 -0.52 -2.66
C THR A 230 -0.64 -0.29 -4.13
N ILE A 231 0.12 0.56 -4.83
CA ILE A 231 -0.01 0.78 -6.27
C ILE A 231 0.16 -0.54 -7.03
N HIS A 232 1.16 -1.34 -6.64
CA HIS A 232 1.42 -2.63 -7.25
C HIS A 232 0.27 -3.63 -7.07
N LEU A 233 -0.32 -3.69 -5.87
CA LEU A 233 -1.50 -4.51 -5.62
C LEU A 233 -2.72 -4.02 -6.41
N PHE A 234 -2.97 -2.70 -6.47
CA PHE A 234 -4.06 -2.16 -7.27
C PHE A 234 -3.87 -2.43 -8.77
N ALA A 235 -2.66 -2.27 -9.31
CA ALA A 235 -2.37 -2.54 -10.70
C ALA A 235 -2.73 -3.97 -11.10
N SER A 236 -2.47 -4.95 -10.22
CA SER A 236 -2.78 -6.36 -10.47
C SER A 236 -4.26 -6.74 -10.42
N ILE A 237 -5.13 -5.88 -9.88
CA ILE A 237 -6.58 -6.14 -9.78
C ILE A 237 -7.41 -5.18 -10.64
N SER A 238 -6.80 -4.10 -11.14
CA SER A 238 -7.46 -3.09 -11.95
C SER A 238 -7.65 -3.56 -13.39
N ASP A 239 -8.61 -2.96 -14.10
CA ASP A 239 -8.79 -3.20 -15.53
C ASP A 239 -7.51 -2.88 -16.32
N ARG A 240 -7.10 -3.81 -17.19
CA ARG A 240 -5.90 -3.66 -18.04
C ARG A 240 -5.90 -2.36 -18.82
N ALA A 241 -7.05 -1.93 -19.35
CA ALA A 241 -7.20 -0.67 -20.06
C ALA A 241 -6.86 0.56 -19.19
N THR A 242 -7.26 0.53 -17.91
CA THR A 242 -6.96 1.59 -16.94
C THR A 242 -5.47 1.63 -16.63
N VAL A 243 -4.86 0.47 -16.33
CA VAL A 243 -3.42 0.37 -16.04
C VAL A 243 -2.61 0.83 -17.24
N LYS A 244 -2.93 0.36 -18.45
CA LYS A 244 -2.31 0.74 -19.72
C LYS A 244 -2.40 2.24 -19.98
N LYS A 245 -3.54 2.88 -19.69
CA LYS A 245 -3.72 4.34 -19.81
C LYS A 245 -2.77 5.10 -18.87
N ILE A 246 -2.71 4.71 -17.59
CA ILE A 246 -1.85 5.35 -16.58
C ILE A 246 -0.38 5.14 -16.95
N PHE A 247 -0.01 3.91 -17.33
CA PHE A 247 1.34 3.55 -17.76
C PHE A 247 1.79 4.37 -18.98
N ARG A 248 1.00 4.40 -20.06
CA ARG A 248 1.35 5.18 -21.27
C ARG A 248 1.51 6.67 -20.98
N LYS A 249 0.61 7.25 -20.17
CA LYS A 249 0.75 8.64 -19.71
C LYS A 249 2.07 8.84 -18.95
N ASN A 250 2.42 7.91 -18.07
CA ASN A 250 3.66 7.96 -17.32
C ASN A 250 4.91 7.83 -18.21
N MET A 251 4.89 6.94 -19.20
CA MET A 251 5.99 6.75 -20.16
C MET A 251 6.23 7.98 -21.04
N ILE A 252 5.17 8.69 -21.46
CA ILE A 252 5.28 9.95 -22.20
C ILE A 252 5.98 11.02 -21.35
N GLU A 253 5.60 11.15 -20.08
CA GLU A 253 6.25 12.10 -19.17
C GLU A 253 7.69 11.70 -18.84
N LEU A 254 7.97 10.40 -18.66
CA LEU A 254 9.34 9.89 -18.52
C LEU A 254 10.21 10.28 -19.72
N LEU A 255 9.71 10.13 -20.95
CA LEU A 255 10.42 10.54 -22.16
C LEU A 255 10.70 12.04 -22.17
N LYS A 256 9.72 12.87 -21.78
CA LYS A 256 9.89 14.34 -21.69
C LYS A 256 10.98 14.71 -20.68
N VAL A 257 10.98 14.10 -19.50
CA VAL A 257 11.99 14.36 -18.46
C VAL A 257 13.37 13.89 -18.93
N THR A 258 13.48 12.70 -19.54
CA THR A 258 14.74 12.19 -20.09
C THR A 258 15.31 13.09 -21.17
N LYS A 259 14.47 13.60 -22.10
CA LYS A 259 14.91 14.57 -23.12
C LYS A 259 15.43 15.88 -22.51
N LYS A 260 14.86 16.35 -21.40
CA LYS A 260 15.36 17.53 -20.69
C LYS A 260 16.74 17.28 -20.07
N VAL A 261 16.95 16.11 -19.45
CA VAL A 261 18.26 15.72 -18.89
C VAL A 261 19.33 15.67 -19.98
N ILE A 262 19.04 15.04 -21.12
CA ILE A 262 19.99 14.94 -22.25
C ILE A 262 20.38 16.33 -22.75
N LYS A 263 19.40 17.20 -23.02
CA LYS A 263 19.66 18.58 -23.46
C LYS A 263 20.49 19.39 -22.46
N LEU A 264 20.27 19.17 -21.17
CA LEU A 264 21.05 19.80 -20.11
C LEU A 264 22.51 19.35 -20.13
N LYS A 265 22.76 18.03 -20.26
CA LYS A 265 24.12 17.50 -20.37
C LYS A 265 24.86 18.06 -21.60
N GLU A 266 24.20 18.08 -22.77
CA GLU A 266 24.76 18.65 -24.01
C GLU A 266 25.06 20.17 -23.88
N SER A 267 24.23 20.92 -23.16
CA SER A 267 24.46 22.36 -22.92
C SER A 267 25.63 22.65 -21.98
N LYS A 268 25.90 21.76 -21.02
CA LYS A 268 27.05 21.86 -20.09
C LYS A 268 28.37 21.49 -20.77
N GLU A 269 28.35 20.57 -21.72
CA GLU A 269 29.52 20.22 -22.52
C GLU A 269 29.90 21.33 -23.52
N SER A 270 28.94 22.18 -23.91
CA SER A 270 29.13 23.23 -24.92
C SER A 270 29.27 24.66 -24.37
N SER A 271 28.97 24.92 -23.09
CA SER A 271 29.08 26.25 -22.49
C SER A 271 29.59 26.23 -21.05
N SER A 272 30.63 27.02 -20.75
CA SER A 272 31.24 27.12 -19.42
C SER A 272 30.59 28.16 -18.50
N MET A 273 29.43 28.72 -18.86
CA MET A 273 28.74 29.72 -18.04
C MET A 273 27.49 29.13 -17.41
N GLN A 274 27.47 29.11 -16.08
CA GLN A 274 26.30 28.75 -15.28
C GLN A 274 25.17 29.77 -15.53
N VAL A 275 23.98 29.28 -15.85
CA VAL A 275 22.76 30.09 -15.96
C VAL A 275 21.79 29.62 -14.88
N ASP A 276 21.50 30.50 -13.93
CA ASP A 276 20.72 30.26 -12.70
C ASP A 276 19.22 29.90 -12.91
N ASN A 277 18.76 29.74 -14.16
CA ASN A 277 17.35 29.53 -14.51
C ASN A 277 17.01 28.13 -15.07
N LEU A 278 17.95 27.18 -15.04
CA LEU A 278 17.70 25.80 -15.47
C LEU A 278 17.28 24.91 -14.28
N PRO A 279 16.36 23.94 -14.48
CA PRO A 279 16.03 22.99 -13.43
C PRO A 279 17.30 22.24 -12.99
N ASP A 280 17.51 22.13 -11.68
CA ASP A 280 18.62 21.38 -11.11
C ASP A 280 18.68 19.96 -11.70
N GLU A 281 19.85 19.54 -12.19
CA GLU A 281 20.04 18.22 -12.80
C GLU A 281 19.65 17.09 -11.85
N ALA A 282 19.92 17.25 -10.55
CA ALA A 282 19.54 16.26 -9.55
C ALA A 282 18.01 16.17 -9.40
N SER A 283 17.29 17.29 -9.55
CA SER A 283 15.81 17.31 -9.53
C SER A 283 15.22 16.52 -10.71
N LEU A 284 15.79 16.67 -11.91
CA LEU A 284 15.34 15.95 -13.11
C LEU A 284 15.70 14.47 -13.07
N THR A 285 16.89 14.12 -12.58
CA THR A 285 17.29 12.73 -12.36
C THR A 285 16.37 12.05 -11.33
N ARG A 286 16.01 12.74 -10.25
CA ARG A 286 15.02 12.25 -9.27
C ARG A 286 13.65 12.06 -9.91
N ALA A 287 13.17 13.03 -10.69
CA ALA A 287 11.90 12.90 -11.41
C ALA A 287 11.91 11.72 -12.39
N ARG A 288 13.01 11.51 -13.13
CA ARG A 288 13.22 10.37 -14.03
C ARG A 288 13.16 9.04 -13.27
N ALA A 289 13.84 8.96 -12.13
CA ALA A 289 13.84 7.77 -11.27
C ALA A 289 12.44 7.44 -10.72
N LEU A 290 11.68 8.44 -10.25
CA LEU A 290 10.31 8.24 -9.74
C LEU A 290 9.36 7.71 -10.81
N ARG A 291 9.48 8.23 -12.03
CA ARG A 291 8.66 7.79 -13.17
C ARG A 291 8.96 6.34 -13.55
N LEU A 292 10.23 5.94 -13.52
CA LEU A 292 10.64 4.54 -13.69
C LEU A 292 10.08 3.65 -12.57
N GLU A 293 10.11 4.10 -11.31
CA GLU A 293 9.53 3.34 -10.21
C GLU A 293 8.01 3.19 -10.36
N LEU A 294 7.30 4.25 -10.77
CA LEU A 294 5.88 4.16 -11.08
C LEU A 294 5.59 3.13 -12.17
N ALA A 295 6.39 3.12 -13.25
CA ALA A 295 6.25 2.11 -14.28
C ALA A 295 6.47 0.68 -13.75
N ALA A 296 7.45 0.49 -12.86
CA ALA A 296 7.72 -0.80 -12.22
C ALA A 296 6.52 -1.33 -11.42
N MET A 297 5.83 -0.44 -10.69
CA MET A 297 4.69 -0.83 -9.86
C MET A 297 3.48 -1.26 -10.69
N LEU A 298 3.36 -0.77 -11.92
CA LEU A 298 2.23 -1.07 -12.80
C LEU A 298 2.38 -2.42 -13.53
N VAL A 299 3.57 -3.05 -13.50
CA VAL A 299 3.92 -4.26 -14.29
C VAL A 299 2.88 -5.37 -14.17
N SER A 300 2.35 -5.62 -12.98
CA SER A 300 1.40 -6.69 -12.71
C SER A 300 0.06 -6.56 -13.44
N GLY A 301 -0.26 -5.36 -13.97
CA GLY A 301 -1.45 -5.10 -14.77
C GLY A 301 -1.17 -4.79 -16.25
N LEU A 302 0.06 -4.99 -16.73
CA LEU A 302 0.46 -4.74 -18.13
C LEU A 302 0.36 -6.00 -18.99
N ASP A 303 0.20 -5.77 -20.29
CA ASP A 303 0.30 -6.80 -21.33
C ASP A 303 1.74 -6.84 -21.90
N GLU A 304 2.03 -7.86 -22.71
CA GLU A 304 3.36 -8.08 -23.29
C GLU A 304 3.88 -6.85 -24.07
N GLU A 305 3.01 -6.17 -24.82
CA GLU A 305 3.36 -4.94 -25.57
C GLU A 305 3.90 -3.83 -24.66
N GLU A 306 3.23 -3.59 -23.53
CA GLU A 306 3.62 -2.57 -22.57
C GLU A 306 4.86 -2.96 -21.78
N ILE A 307 5.03 -4.26 -21.48
CA ILE A 307 6.24 -4.79 -20.85
C ILE A 307 7.44 -4.62 -21.78
N ASP A 308 7.29 -4.90 -23.07
CA ASP A 308 8.35 -4.69 -24.08
C ASP A 308 8.72 -3.21 -24.22
N LEU A 309 7.73 -2.30 -24.16
CA LEU A 309 7.97 -0.86 -24.14
C LEU A 309 8.75 -0.44 -22.87
N LEU A 310 8.37 -0.96 -21.69
CA LEU A 310 9.07 -0.68 -20.44
C LEU A 310 10.51 -1.20 -20.47
N PHE A 311 10.71 -2.43 -20.95
CA PHE A 311 12.02 -3.02 -21.09
C PHE A 311 12.90 -2.16 -21.99
N SER A 312 12.41 -1.78 -23.17
CA SER A 312 13.12 -0.92 -24.12
C SER A 312 13.52 0.43 -23.51
N ALA A 313 12.63 1.06 -22.74
CA ALA A 313 12.93 2.31 -22.03
C ALA A 313 13.93 2.14 -20.87
N THR A 314 14.03 0.93 -20.32
CA THR A 314 14.92 0.61 -19.19
C THR A 314 16.35 0.30 -19.65
N LYS A 315 16.55 -0.17 -20.89
CA LYS A 315 17.88 -0.54 -21.42
C LYS A 315 18.94 0.56 -21.25
N PRO A 316 18.70 1.83 -21.63
CA PRO A 316 19.72 2.87 -21.45
C PRO A 316 20.04 3.13 -19.98
N ALA A 317 19.04 2.98 -19.09
CA ALA A 317 19.21 3.22 -17.66
C ALA A 317 20.07 2.14 -16.96
N LEU A 318 20.23 0.96 -17.57
CA LEU A 318 21.09 -0.12 -17.04
C LEU A 318 22.59 0.19 -17.17
N GLN A 319 22.95 1.11 -18.07
CA GLN A 319 24.33 1.56 -18.33
C GLN A 319 24.51 3.06 -18.00
N ASP A 320 23.57 3.69 -17.31
CA ASP A 320 23.62 5.11 -16.94
C ASP A 320 24.79 5.36 -15.96
N GLU A 321 25.45 6.52 -16.06
CA GLU A 321 26.53 6.92 -15.15
C GLU A 321 26.03 7.05 -13.71
N GLU A 322 24.77 7.43 -13.54
CA GLU A 322 24.14 7.62 -12.25
C GLU A 322 23.75 6.28 -11.61
N GLY A 323 24.44 5.90 -10.53
CA GLY A 323 24.15 4.67 -9.79
C GLY A 323 22.71 4.55 -9.27
N LEU A 324 22.02 5.67 -9.04
CA LEU A 324 20.59 5.70 -8.71
C LEU A 324 19.75 5.11 -9.85
N MET A 325 20.04 5.52 -11.09
CA MET A 325 19.30 5.11 -12.29
C MET A 325 19.52 3.64 -12.59
N GLN A 326 20.78 3.18 -12.53
CA GLN A 326 21.09 1.76 -12.65
C GLN A 326 20.33 0.92 -11.61
N LYS A 327 20.32 1.37 -10.34
CA LYS A 327 19.56 0.68 -9.28
C LYS A 327 18.08 0.56 -9.62
N LYS A 328 17.43 1.64 -10.10
CA LYS A 328 16.02 1.59 -10.50
C LYS A 328 15.80 0.68 -11.71
N ALA A 329 16.69 0.72 -12.69
CA ALA A 329 16.60 -0.09 -13.89
C ALA A 329 16.69 -1.60 -13.60
N TYR A 330 17.66 -2.02 -12.78
CA TYR A 330 17.75 -3.42 -12.34
C TYR A 330 16.57 -3.84 -11.45
N LYS A 331 15.99 -2.93 -10.65
CA LYS A 331 14.76 -3.20 -9.87
C LYS A 331 13.56 -3.44 -10.81
N ILE A 332 13.39 -2.62 -11.85
CA ILE A 332 12.34 -2.84 -12.86
C ILE A 332 12.54 -4.19 -13.53
N LEU A 333 13.76 -4.47 -13.97
CA LEU A 333 14.08 -5.70 -14.65
C LEU A 333 13.79 -6.92 -13.76
N SER A 334 14.15 -6.89 -12.48
CA SER A 334 13.86 -8.01 -11.58
C SER A 334 12.35 -8.23 -11.36
N ILE A 335 11.54 -7.16 -11.37
CA ILE A 335 10.07 -7.25 -11.31
C ILE A 335 9.51 -7.88 -12.59
N ILE A 336 9.94 -7.40 -13.78
CA ILE A 336 9.53 -7.97 -15.07
C ILE A 336 9.85 -9.47 -15.10
N LEU A 337 11.07 -9.85 -14.72
CA LEU A 337 11.53 -11.24 -14.71
C LEU A 337 10.75 -12.14 -13.74
N LYS A 338 10.29 -11.58 -12.61
CA LYS A 338 9.53 -12.31 -11.60
C LYS A 338 8.07 -12.53 -12.01
N GLU A 339 7.45 -11.53 -12.65
CA GLU A 339 5.99 -11.46 -12.80
C GLU A 339 5.51 -11.71 -14.24
N SER A 340 6.35 -11.45 -15.24
CA SER A 340 5.97 -11.59 -16.64
C SER A 340 6.30 -12.99 -17.16
N ASN A 341 5.31 -13.89 -17.11
CA ASN A 341 5.41 -15.20 -17.72
C ASN A 341 5.63 -15.05 -19.23
N GLY A 342 6.63 -15.73 -19.80
CA GLY A 342 6.94 -15.69 -21.24
C GLY A 342 7.94 -14.60 -21.68
N PHE A 343 8.19 -13.57 -20.86
CA PHE A 343 9.17 -12.52 -21.21
C PHE A 343 10.56 -13.10 -21.48
N LEU A 344 11.04 -13.99 -20.59
CA LEU A 344 12.34 -14.64 -20.74
C LEU A 344 12.41 -15.53 -21.99
N SER A 345 11.32 -16.20 -22.36
CA SER A 345 11.31 -17.07 -23.54
C SER A 345 11.59 -16.30 -24.83
N ASN A 346 11.18 -15.03 -24.90
CA ASN A 346 11.33 -14.20 -26.10
C ASN A 346 12.57 -13.30 -26.09
N LYS A 347 13.11 -12.97 -24.91
CA LYS A 347 14.16 -11.93 -24.75
C LYS A 347 15.44 -12.42 -24.06
N LEU A 348 15.61 -13.73 -23.83
CA LEU A 348 16.74 -14.27 -23.07
C LEU A 348 18.10 -13.84 -23.63
N ASP A 349 18.32 -14.02 -24.92
CA ASP A 349 19.63 -13.72 -25.55
C ASP A 349 19.97 -12.23 -25.48
N GLU A 350 18.99 -11.38 -25.78
CA GLU A 350 19.13 -9.93 -25.68
C GLU A 350 19.44 -9.50 -24.24
N LEU A 351 18.75 -10.10 -23.26
CA LEU A 351 18.95 -9.81 -21.85
C LEU A 351 20.34 -10.23 -21.36
N LEU A 352 20.80 -11.43 -21.74
CA LEU A 352 22.11 -11.94 -21.37
C LEU A 352 23.23 -11.06 -21.92
N GLN A 353 23.14 -10.68 -23.20
CA GLN A 353 24.09 -9.74 -23.81
C GLN A 353 24.12 -8.42 -23.05
N LEU A 354 22.95 -7.86 -22.74
CA LEU A 354 22.87 -6.59 -22.04
C LEU A 354 23.46 -6.63 -20.62
N ILE A 355 23.20 -7.71 -19.86
CA ILE A 355 23.78 -7.91 -18.53
C ILE A 355 25.31 -8.09 -18.61
N ILE A 356 25.82 -8.79 -19.63
CA ILE A 356 27.26 -8.98 -19.86
C ILE A 356 27.90 -7.62 -20.17
N THR A 357 27.37 -6.86 -21.12
CA THR A 357 27.90 -5.53 -21.48
C THR A 357 27.88 -4.56 -20.29
N ALA A 358 26.81 -4.57 -19.49
CA ALA A 358 26.69 -3.72 -18.30
C ALA A 358 27.53 -4.20 -17.10
N THR A 359 28.25 -5.33 -17.21
CA THR A 359 29.03 -5.90 -16.09
C THR A 359 30.16 -4.97 -15.65
N ALA A 360 30.86 -4.36 -16.62
CA ALA A 360 32.02 -3.53 -16.35
C ALA A 360 31.65 -2.17 -15.71
N SER A 361 30.44 -1.66 -15.99
CA SER A 361 29.95 -0.34 -15.54
C SER A 361 28.95 -0.42 -14.38
N CYS A 362 28.79 -1.59 -13.75
CA CYS A 362 27.79 -1.80 -12.69
C CYS A 362 28.18 -1.10 -11.39
N HIS A 363 27.42 -0.07 -11.03
CA HIS A 363 27.58 0.67 -9.78
C HIS A 363 27.20 -0.18 -8.56
N PHE A 364 27.83 0.08 -7.40
CA PHE A 364 27.61 -0.68 -6.16
C PHE A 364 26.13 -0.69 -5.72
N SER A 365 25.43 0.44 -5.87
CA SER A 365 24.01 0.60 -5.54
C SER A 365 23.06 -0.34 -6.30
N ALA A 366 23.48 -0.86 -7.45
CA ALA A 366 22.69 -1.72 -8.32
C ALA A 366 22.93 -3.23 -8.11
N LYS A 367 24.00 -3.61 -7.40
CA LYS A 367 24.45 -5.00 -7.26
C LYS A 367 23.36 -5.95 -6.75
N ARG A 368 22.62 -5.54 -5.71
CA ARG A 368 21.54 -6.38 -5.13
C ARG A 368 20.49 -6.74 -6.17
N HIS A 369 19.92 -5.75 -6.88
CA HIS A 369 18.87 -6.01 -7.86
C HIS A 369 19.39 -6.70 -9.11
N ARG A 370 20.66 -6.50 -9.46
CA ARG A 370 21.32 -7.28 -10.51
C ARG A 370 21.41 -8.76 -10.14
N LEU A 371 21.76 -9.08 -8.90
CA LEU A 371 21.75 -10.47 -8.40
C LEU A 371 20.34 -11.05 -8.43
N ASP A 372 19.31 -10.27 -8.08
CA ASP A 372 17.91 -10.70 -8.21
C ASP A 372 17.58 -11.06 -9.68
N CYS A 373 18.02 -10.25 -10.65
CA CYS A 373 17.82 -10.54 -12.07
C CYS A 373 18.52 -11.84 -12.49
N LEU A 374 19.78 -12.01 -12.12
CA LEU A 374 20.55 -13.23 -12.41
C LEU A 374 19.90 -14.47 -11.80
N TYR A 375 19.40 -14.36 -10.56
CA TYR A 375 18.66 -15.43 -9.91
C TYR A 375 17.44 -15.87 -10.74
N TYR A 376 16.60 -14.94 -11.19
CA TYR A 376 15.43 -15.28 -12.00
C TYR A 376 15.79 -15.90 -13.36
N VAL A 377 16.86 -15.40 -13.99
CA VAL A 377 17.39 -15.97 -15.23
C VAL A 377 17.86 -17.41 -15.02
N ILE A 378 18.65 -17.67 -13.95
CA ILE A 378 19.14 -19.01 -13.61
C ILE A 378 17.97 -19.95 -13.34
N VAL A 379 16.98 -19.53 -12.52
CA VAL A 379 15.78 -20.32 -12.23
C VAL A 379 15.03 -20.69 -13.51
N HIS A 380 14.90 -19.75 -14.45
CA HIS A 380 14.25 -20.02 -15.73
C HIS A 380 15.04 -21.03 -16.57
N ILE A 381 16.35 -20.84 -16.75
CA ILE A 381 17.22 -21.76 -17.50
C ILE A 381 17.20 -23.15 -16.88
N SER A 382 17.26 -23.27 -15.55
CA SER A 382 17.18 -24.56 -14.86
C SER A 382 15.85 -25.27 -15.11
N LYS A 383 14.72 -24.55 -15.08
CA LYS A 383 13.40 -25.12 -15.38
C LYS A 383 13.31 -25.62 -16.82
N VAL A 384 13.81 -24.85 -17.79
CA VAL A 384 13.84 -25.25 -19.20
C VAL A 384 14.75 -26.47 -19.41
N GLY A 385 15.93 -26.49 -18.78
CA GLY A 385 16.84 -27.64 -18.84
C GLY A 385 16.28 -28.91 -18.22
N LEU A 386 15.52 -28.80 -17.12
CA LEU A 386 14.77 -29.91 -16.52
C LEU A 386 13.65 -30.42 -17.45
N LEU A 387 12.89 -29.51 -18.08
CA LEU A 387 11.88 -29.87 -19.08
C LEU A 387 12.48 -30.62 -20.28
N PHE A 388 13.66 -30.20 -20.76
CA PHE A 388 14.38 -30.92 -21.82
C PHE A 388 14.80 -32.34 -21.39
N LYS A 389 15.25 -32.53 -20.15
CA LYS A 389 15.60 -33.88 -19.64
C LYS A 389 14.38 -34.79 -19.52
N VAL A 390 13.26 -34.26 -19.02
CA VAL A 390 11.99 -35.00 -18.90
C VAL A 390 11.41 -35.36 -20.27
N LEU A 391 11.47 -34.45 -21.25
CA LEU A 391 11.01 -34.71 -22.63
C LEU A 391 11.92 -35.70 -23.39
N LEU A 392 13.20 -35.79 -23.03
CA LEU A 392 14.15 -36.74 -23.60
C LEU A 392 14.19 -38.08 -22.85
N GLY A 393 13.35 -38.28 -21.82
CA GLY A 393 13.22 -39.56 -21.11
C GLY A 393 14.42 -39.96 -20.26
N PHE A 394 15.17 -38.99 -19.72
CA PHE A 394 16.21 -39.23 -18.72
C PHE A 394 15.70 -39.07 -17.29
#